data_AF-A0AAQ3SHX8-F1
#
_entry.id   AF-A0AAQ3SHX8-F1
#
_cell.length_a   1.000
_cell.length_b   1.000
_cell.length_c   1.000
_cell.angle_alpha   90.00
_cell.angle_beta   90.00
_cell.angle_gamma   90.00
#
_symmetry.space_group_name_H-M   'P 1'
#
loop_
_entity.id
_entity.type
_entity.pdbx_description
1 polymer ?
#
loop_
_entity_poly.entity_id
_entity_poly.type
_entity_poly.pdbx_seq_one_letter_code
_entity_poly.pdbx_strand_id
1 'polypeptide(L)'
;ASGNSSALFLTAAAQNLLCLKLAEEIGVKIGNPWITWLKVASLPALVGLLVTPYLLYKIFPPEIKDTPDAPALAAQKLKNMGPVTRNEWIMIDTMLLAVSLWIFGETIGVSSVVAAMIGLSILLLLGVLNWEDFE
;
A
#
# COMPACT_ATOMS: atom_id res chain seq x y z
N ALA A 1 6.87 2.95 9.12
CA ALA A 1 7.01 1.62 8.50
C ALA A 1 6.80 1.66 6.98
N SER A 2 5.78 2.35 6.47
CA SER A 2 5.48 2.45 5.03
C SER A 2 6.65 2.95 4.15
N GLY A 3 7.35 4.01 4.58
CA GLY A 3 8.44 4.59 3.79
C GLY A 3 9.64 3.66 3.51
N ASN A 4 9.97 2.76 4.45
CA ASN A 4 11.10 1.84 4.29
C ASN A 4 10.76 0.71 3.30
N SER A 5 9.52 0.21 3.32
CA SER A 5 9.04 -0.79 2.36
C SER A 5 8.95 -0.22 0.94
N SER A 6 8.52 1.04 0.80
CA SER A 6 8.45 1.74 -0.49
C SER A 6 9.81 2.02 -1.12
N ALA A 7 10.85 2.24 -0.31
CA ALA A 7 12.22 2.43 -0.81
C ALA A 7 12.89 1.10 -1.23
N LEU A 8 12.50 -0.02 -0.58
CA LEU A 8 13.14 -1.33 -0.76
C LEU A 8 12.83 -1.96 -2.12
N PHE A 9 11.61 -1.77 -2.63
CA PHE A 9 11.20 -2.29 -3.94
C PHE A 9 11.17 -1.18 -4.98
N LEU A 10 11.84 -1.41 -6.10
CA LEU A 10 11.87 -0.47 -7.22
C LEU A 10 10.46 -0.09 -7.71
N THR A 11 9.51 -1.02 -7.67
CA THR A 11 8.13 -0.82 -8.15
C THR A 11 7.15 -0.34 -7.07
N ALA A 12 7.58 -0.20 -5.81
CA ALA A 12 6.69 0.17 -4.72
C ALA A 12 6.36 1.68 -4.66
N ALA A 13 7.10 2.52 -5.39
CA ALA A 13 6.84 3.95 -5.48
C ALA A 13 7.19 4.49 -6.87
N ALA A 14 6.35 5.38 -7.42
CA ALA A 14 6.57 5.98 -8.74
C ALA A 14 7.89 6.78 -8.80
N GLN A 15 8.32 7.34 -7.67
CA GLN A 15 9.57 8.08 -7.52
C GLN A 15 10.81 7.20 -7.82
N ASN A 16 10.78 5.91 -7.49
CA ASN A 16 11.91 4.99 -7.73
C ASN A 16 12.09 4.72 -9.23
N LEU A 17 10.98 4.57 -9.97
CA LEU A 17 11.00 4.42 -11.43
C LEU A 17 11.44 5.71 -12.13
N LEU A 18 11.03 6.87 -11.61
CA LEU A 18 11.49 8.17 -12.10
C LEU A 18 13.01 8.33 -11.95
N CYS A 19 13.58 7.89 -10.81
CA CYS A 19 15.02 7.92 -10.57
C CYS A 19 15.80 7.09 -11.60
N LEU A 20 15.29 5.91 -11.97
CA LEU A 20 15.90 5.10 -13.04
C LEU A 20 15.83 5.78 -14.40
N LYS A 21 14.71 6.43 -14.72
CA LYS A 21 14.57 7.18 -15.98
C LYS A 21 15.56 8.32 -16.09
N LEU A 22 15.74 9.08 -15.00
CA LEU A 22 16.73 10.16 -14.94
C LEU A 22 18.17 9.61 -15.03
N ALA A 23 18.46 8.47 -14.39
CA ALA A 23 19.78 7.82 -14.49
C ALA A 23 20.08 7.35 -15.93
N GLU A 24 19.07 6.86 -16.64
CA GLU A 24 19.18 6.47 -18.05
C GLU A 24 19.44 7.69 -18.96
N GLU A 25 18.79 8.83 -18.70
CA GLU A 25 18.98 10.09 -19.43
C GLU A 25 20.40 10.67 -19.30
N ILE A 26 21.06 10.50 -18.15
CA ILE A 26 22.45 10.92 -17.93
C ILE A 26 23.48 9.88 -18.36
N GLY A 27 23.06 8.80 -19.03
CA GLY A 27 23.94 7.78 -19.61
C GLY A 27 24.31 6.61 -18.69
N VAL A 28 23.72 6.51 -17.50
CA VAL A 28 23.96 5.39 -16.57
C VAL A 28 23.07 4.21 -16.96
N LYS A 29 23.61 3.28 -17.75
CA LYS A 29 22.91 2.04 -18.12
C LYS A 29 23.12 0.97 -17.06
N ILE A 30 22.09 0.74 -16.24
CA ILE A 30 22.08 -0.33 -15.25
C ILE A 30 21.56 -1.61 -15.94
N GLY A 31 22.42 -2.61 -16.13
CA GLY A 31 22.05 -3.84 -16.85
C GLY A 31 20.92 -4.64 -16.20
N ASN A 32 20.84 -4.67 -14.86
CA ASN A 32 19.72 -5.24 -14.12
C ASN A 32 19.24 -4.24 -13.04
N PRO A 33 18.38 -3.28 -13.42
CA PRO A 33 17.96 -2.17 -12.55
C PRO A 33 17.29 -2.67 -11.27
N TRP A 34 16.49 -3.73 -11.39
CA TRP A 34 15.70 -4.28 -10.29
C TRP A 34 16.60 -4.91 -9.21
N ILE A 35 17.53 -5.78 -9.60
CA ILE A 35 18.44 -6.46 -8.67
C ILE A 35 19.47 -5.49 -8.10
N THR A 36 19.96 -4.55 -8.91
CA THR A 36 20.91 -3.52 -8.44
C THR A 36 20.24 -2.62 -7.41
N TRP A 37 19.02 -2.15 -7.68
CA TRP A 37 18.26 -1.35 -6.74
C TRP A 37 18.00 -2.11 -5.44
N LEU A 38 17.50 -3.34 -5.51
CA LEU A 38 17.22 -4.13 -4.31
C LEU A 38 18.47 -4.38 -3.46
N LYS A 39 19.62 -4.68 -4.08
CA LYS A 39 20.89 -4.84 -3.34
C LYS A 39 21.31 -3.57 -2.61
N VAL A 40 21.22 -2.43 -3.27
CA VAL A 40 21.66 -1.14 -2.71
C VAL A 40 20.65 -0.59 -1.70
N ALA A 41 19.35 -0.72 -1.98
CA ALA A 41 18.27 -0.21 -1.13
C ALA A 41 17.97 -1.10 0.08
N SER A 42 18.25 -2.41 0.01
CA SER A 42 17.98 -3.33 1.13
C SER A 42 18.75 -2.96 2.40
N LEU A 43 20.03 -2.58 2.28
CA LEU A 43 20.87 -2.23 3.42
C LEU A 43 20.34 -0.99 4.19
N PRO A 44 20.15 0.18 3.56
CA PRO A 44 19.61 1.35 4.25
C PRO A 44 18.14 1.17 4.66
N ALA A 45 17.32 0.43 3.89
CA ALA A 45 15.93 0.16 4.27
C ALA A 45 15.83 -0.72 5.52
N LEU A 46 16.70 -1.73 5.66
CA LEU A 46 16.72 -2.63 6.83
C LEU A 46 17.26 -1.92 8.07
N VAL A 47 18.28 -1.07 7.90
CA VAL A 47 18.77 -0.19 8.98
C VAL A 47 17.68 0.79 9.39
N GLY A 48 17.00 1.44 8.45
CA GLY A 48 15.86 2.32 8.72
C GLY A 48 14.71 1.60 9.40
N LEU A 49 14.42 0.37 9.00
CA LEU A 49 13.35 -0.45 9.61
C LEU A 49 13.61 -0.74 11.09
N LEU A 50 14.87 -0.88 11.51
CA LEU A 50 15.22 -1.08 12.92
C LEU A 50 15.40 0.24 13.69
N VAL A 51 16.02 1.23 13.07
CA VAL A 51 16.35 2.52 13.72
C VAL A 51 15.11 3.40 13.90
N THR A 52 14.20 3.45 12.91
CA THR A 52 12.97 4.27 12.99
C THR A 52 12.08 3.90 14.19
N PRO A 53 11.69 2.63 14.43
CA PRO A 53 10.88 2.28 15.60
C PRO A 53 11.65 2.47 16.91
N TYR A 54 12.96 2.22 16.94
CA TYR A 54 13.77 2.43 18.14
C TYR A 54 13.86 3.91 18.55
N LEU A 55 14.09 4.80 17.57
CA LEU A 55 14.10 6.24 17.80
C LEU A 55 12.72 6.77 18.19
N LEU A 56 11.66 6.33 17.50
CA LEU A 56 10.29 6.69 17.86
C LEU A 56 9.94 6.25 19.28
N TYR A 57 10.30 5.03 19.67
CA TYR A 57 10.06 4.53 21.04
C TYR A 57 10.82 5.34 22.10
N LYS A 58 11.99 5.88 21.76
CA LYS A 58 12.82 6.66 22.69
C LYS A 58 12.39 8.13 22.80
N ILE A 59 11.97 8.75 21.69
CA ILE A 59 11.57 10.17 21.63
C ILE A 59 10.10 10.33 22.05
N PHE A 60 9.25 9.43 21.59
CA PHE A 60 7.81 9.38 21.90
C PHE A 60 7.50 8.03 22.55
N PRO A 61 7.92 7.80 23.80
CA PRO A 61 7.54 6.57 24.49
C PRO A 61 6.02 6.46 24.48
N PRO A 62 5.45 5.36 23.92
CA PRO A 62 4.02 5.20 23.84
C PRO A 62 3.42 5.23 25.23
N GLU A 63 2.37 6.05 25.41
CA GLU A 63 1.68 6.29 26.68
C GLU A 63 1.00 5.02 27.23
N ILE A 64 0.67 4.07 26.35
CA ILE A 64 0.08 2.78 26.69
C ILE A 64 1.00 1.68 26.14
N LYS A 65 1.75 1.04 27.02
CA LYS A 65 2.71 -0.04 26.68
C LYS A 65 2.12 -1.44 26.81
N ASP A 66 1.00 -1.56 27.51
CA ASP A 66 0.26 -2.80 27.70
C ASP A 66 -1.23 -2.46 27.62
N THR A 67 -1.91 -3.03 26.64
CA THR A 67 -3.37 -3.02 26.54
C THR A 67 -3.84 -4.47 26.62
N PRO A 68 -3.78 -5.11 27.81
CA PRO A 68 -4.20 -6.51 27.97
C PRO A 68 -5.68 -6.72 27.59
N ASP A 69 -6.49 -5.67 27.67
CA ASP A 69 -7.88 -5.66 27.23
C ASP A 69 -8.07 -5.36 25.73
N ALA A 70 -7.03 -5.06 24.95
CA ALA A 70 -7.17 -4.81 23.52
C ALA A 70 -7.81 -5.97 22.74
N PRO A 71 -7.43 -7.25 22.94
CA PRO A 71 -8.12 -8.35 22.28
C PRO A 71 -9.57 -8.50 22.74
N ALA A 72 -9.87 -8.26 24.02
CA ALA A 72 -11.23 -8.32 24.56
C ALA A 72 -12.12 -7.18 24.03
N LEU A 73 -11.59 -5.96 23.97
CA LEU A 73 -12.23 -4.78 23.40
C LEU A 73 -12.40 -4.89 21.89
N ALA A 74 -11.44 -5.46 21.17
CA ALA A 74 -11.56 -5.73 19.74
C ALA A 74 -12.64 -6.79 19.48
N ALA A 75 -12.71 -7.85 20.27
CA ALA A 75 -13.75 -8.88 20.17
C ALA A 75 -15.15 -8.32 20.50
N GLN A 76 -15.26 -7.43 21.49
CA GLN A 76 -16.52 -6.74 21.78
C GLN A 76 -16.91 -5.78 20.65
N LYS A 77 -15.97 -5.00 20.10
CA LYS A 77 -16.23 -4.13 18.94
C LYS A 77 -16.63 -4.93 17.70
N LEU A 78 -15.97 -6.07 17.43
CA LEU A 78 -16.36 -7.00 16.35
C LEU A 78 -17.78 -7.53 16.53
N LYS A 79 -18.15 -7.91 17.77
CA LYS A 79 -19.53 -8.33 18.08
C LYS A 79 -20.54 -7.20 17.87
N ASN A 80 -20.18 -5.97 18.21
CA ASN A 80 -21.04 -4.80 18.09
C ASN A 80 -21.17 -4.30 16.64
N MET A 81 -20.16 -4.54 15.78
CA MET A 81 -20.22 -4.20 14.35
C MET A 81 -21.27 -5.03 13.59
N GLY A 82 -21.63 -6.21 14.11
CA GLY A 82 -22.71 -7.02 13.55
C GLY A 82 -22.35 -7.70 12.22
N PRO A 83 -23.33 -8.26 11.49
CA PRO A 83 -23.10 -8.95 10.24
C PRO A 83 -22.66 -7.99 9.14
N VAL A 84 -21.79 -8.48 8.24
CA VAL A 84 -21.27 -7.72 7.09
C VAL A 84 -22.42 -7.14 6.28
N THR A 85 -22.39 -5.83 6.10
CA THR A 85 -23.42 -5.07 5.38
C THR A 85 -23.29 -5.28 3.87
N ARG A 86 -24.38 -5.02 3.13
CA ARG A 86 -24.38 -5.15 1.66
C ARG A 86 -23.32 -4.26 0.99
N ASN A 87 -23.03 -3.10 1.57
CA ASN A 87 -22.04 -2.17 1.04
C ASN A 87 -20.61 -2.67 1.26
N GLU A 88 -20.32 -3.33 2.39
CA GLU A 88 -19.02 -3.97 2.65
C GLU A 88 -18.78 -5.13 1.67
N TRP A 89 -19.81 -5.91 1.33
CA TRP A 89 -19.71 -6.94 0.30
C TRP A 89 -19.37 -6.36 -1.08
N ILE A 90 -20.05 -5.28 -1.48
CA ILE A 90 -19.77 -4.58 -2.75
C ILE A 90 -18.34 -4.02 -2.77
N MET A 91 -17.86 -3.50 -1.64
CA MET A 91 -16.47 -3.01 -1.52
C MET A 91 -15.46 -4.15 -1.71
N ILE A 92 -15.67 -5.30 -1.05
CA ILE A 92 -14.81 -6.48 -1.17
C ILE A 92 -14.81 -6.99 -2.62
N ASP A 93 -15.98 -7.13 -3.24
CA ASP A 93 -16.11 -7.58 -4.62
C ASP A 93 -15.37 -6.65 -5.60
N THR A 94 -15.51 -5.34 -5.42
CA THR A 94 -14.85 -4.36 -6.28
C THR A 94 -13.33 -4.38 -6.10
N MET A 95 -12.86 -4.58 -4.86
CA MET A 95 -11.43 -4.72 -4.56
C MET A 95 -10.85 -6.00 -5.18
N LEU A 96 -11.55 -7.13 -5.10
CA LEU A 96 -11.15 -8.38 -5.75
C LEU A 96 -11.10 -8.25 -7.27
N LEU A 97 -12.08 -7.54 -7.86
CA LEU A 97 -12.10 -7.25 -9.29
C LEU A 97 -10.90 -6.39 -9.69
N ALA A 98 -10.60 -5.32 -8.95
CA ALA A 98 -9.45 -4.45 -9.21
C ALA A 98 -8.12 -5.22 -9.13
N VAL A 99 -7.94 -6.08 -8.12
CA VAL A 99 -6.75 -6.93 -7.97
C VAL A 99 -6.65 -7.94 -9.11
N SER A 100 -7.76 -8.55 -9.52
CA SER A 100 -7.79 -9.46 -10.67
C SER A 100 -7.39 -8.72 -11.95
N LEU A 101 -7.93 -7.53 -12.19
CA LEU A 101 -7.56 -6.69 -13.33
C LEU A 101 -6.10 -6.22 -13.25
N TRP A 102 -5.50 -6.08 -12.08
CA TRP A 102 -4.06 -5.81 -11.97
C TRP A 102 -3.20 -7.02 -12.34
N ILE A 103 -3.60 -8.22 -11.94
CA ILE A 103 -2.85 -9.45 -12.25
C ILE A 103 -2.97 -9.79 -13.75
N PHE A 104 -4.17 -9.63 -14.32
CA PHE A 104 -4.45 -9.91 -15.73
C PHE A 104 -4.32 -8.67 -16.63
N GLY A 105 -3.99 -7.50 -16.09
CA GLY A 105 -3.95 -6.26 -16.85
C GLY A 105 -2.91 -6.27 -17.96
N GLU A 106 -1.75 -6.90 -17.70
CA GLU A 106 -0.70 -7.08 -18.70
C GLU A 106 -1.11 -8.01 -19.86
N THR A 107 -1.98 -9.00 -19.62
CA THR A 107 -2.45 -9.91 -20.68
C THR A 107 -3.60 -9.33 -21.49
N ILE A 108 -4.37 -8.40 -20.91
CA ILE A 108 -5.54 -7.75 -21.53
C ILE A 108 -5.17 -6.37 -22.13
N GLY A 109 -3.96 -5.87 -21.89
CA GLY A 109 -3.50 -4.55 -22.37
C GLY A 109 -4.10 -3.38 -21.59
N VAL A 110 -4.60 -3.62 -20.38
CA VAL A 110 -5.20 -2.62 -19.50
C VAL A 110 -4.16 -2.12 -18.52
N SER A 111 -3.92 -0.81 -18.48
CA SER A 111 -2.98 -0.23 -17.51
C SER A 111 -3.55 -0.30 -16.09
N SER A 112 -2.65 -0.38 -15.11
CA SER A 112 -3.01 -0.40 -13.68
C SER A 112 -3.87 0.79 -13.25
N VAL A 113 -3.68 1.93 -13.91
CA VAL A 113 -4.45 3.16 -13.69
C VAL A 113 -5.89 2.99 -14.18
N VAL A 114 -6.09 2.40 -15.36
CA VAL A 114 -7.44 2.16 -15.92
C VAL A 114 -8.21 1.17 -15.06
N ALA A 115 -7.57 0.10 -14.58
CA ALA A 115 -8.18 -0.85 -13.64
C ALA A 115 -8.66 -0.15 -12.35
N ALA A 116 -7.85 0.75 -11.79
CA ALA A 116 -8.22 1.55 -10.62
C ALA A 116 -9.38 2.50 -10.91
N MET A 117 -9.40 3.16 -12.08
CA MET A 117 -10.50 4.04 -12.48
C MET A 117 -11.82 3.29 -12.68
N ILE A 118 -11.77 2.06 -13.22
CA ILE A 118 -12.95 1.21 -13.35
C ILE A 118 -13.48 0.82 -11.97
N GLY A 119 -12.61 0.38 -11.06
CA GLY A 119 -12.99 0.04 -9.69
C GLY A 119 -13.63 1.22 -8.96
N LEU A 120 -13.02 2.41 -9.06
CA LEU A 120 -13.57 3.64 -8.50
C LEU A 120 -14.95 3.99 -9.09
N SER A 121 -15.09 3.88 -10.41
CA SER A 121 -16.36 4.17 -11.09
C SER A 121 -17.48 3.25 -10.61
N ILE A 122 -17.18 1.96 -10.40
CA ILE A 122 -18.13 0.97 -9.88
C ILE A 122 -18.55 1.31 -8.45
N LEU A 123 -17.61 1.69 -7.58
CA LEU A 123 -17.90 2.05 -6.18
C LEU A 123 -18.76 3.31 -6.07
N LEU A 124 -18.52 4.31 -6.92
CA LEU A 124 -19.32 5.53 -6.99
C LEU A 124 -20.73 5.25 -7.54
N LEU A 125 -20.85 4.46 -8.61
CA LEU A 125 -22.15 4.10 -9.20
C LEU A 125 -23.02 3.26 -8.26
N LEU A 126 -22.40 2.40 -7.46
CA LEU A 126 -23.10 1.58 -6.47
C LEU A 126 -23.40 2.33 -5.17
N GLY A 127 -23.03 3.62 -5.07
CA GLY A 127 -23.30 4.47 -3.92
C GLY A 127 -22.60 4.03 -2.64
N VAL A 128 -21.52 3.24 -2.78
CA VAL A 128 -20.69 2.79 -1.64
C VAL A 128 -19.73 3.89 -1.21
N LEU A 129 -19.24 4.67 -2.19
CA LEU A 129 -18.49 5.90 -1.96
C LEU A 129 -19.34 7.10 -2.38
N ASN A 130 -19.48 8.07 -1.49
CA ASN A 130 -20.03 9.38 -1.81
C ASN A 130 -18.89 10.34 -2.16
N TRP A 131 -19.19 11.35 -2.98
CA TRP A 131 -18.20 12.39 -3.31
C TRP A 131 -17.69 13.14 -2.08
N GLU A 132 -18.48 13.20 -1.01
CA GLU A 132 -18.11 13.79 0.28
C GLU A 132 -17.08 12.95 1.06
N ASP A 133 -16.88 11.66 0.73
CA ASP A 133 -15.86 10.82 1.39
C ASP A 133 -14.43 11.13 0.89
N PHE A 134 -14.30 11.90 -0.20
CA PHE A 134 -13.02 12.32 -0.77
C PHE A 134 -12.48 13.64 -0.20
N GLU A 135 -13.31 14.40 0.52
CA GLU A 135 -12.98 15.70 1.16
C GLU A 135 -12.54 15.50 2.62
#